data_AF-A0A937WLK7-F1
#
_entry.id   AF-A0A937WLK7-F1
#
_cell.length_a   1.000
_cell.length_b   1.000
_cell.length_c   1.000
_cell.angle_alpha   90.00
_cell.angle_beta   90.00
_cell.angle_gamma   90.00
#
_symmetry.space_group_name_H-M   'P 1'
#
loop_
_entity.id
_entity.type
_entity.pdbx_description
1 polymer ?
#
loop_
_entity_poly.entity_id
_entity_poly.type
_entity_poly.pdbx_seq_one_letter_code
_entity_poly.pdbx_strand_id
1 'polypeptide(L)'
;MIIILTCIIMLATGIVMRKLGNKIASVDFSLASEGVGVILILFGIVGIVAIAISLPLIHSSIKSEILQFEEARATYEWARAKDVDMEIAAFQLNIAEYNRWLTNQQYWKNTIVGLFIPDKVMELKPIK
;
A
#
# COMPACT_ATOMS: atom_id res chain seq x y z
N MET A 1 -0.04 2.92 -8.92
CA MET A 1 0.68 3.40 -10.13
C MET A 1 0.58 4.91 -10.34
N ILE A 2 -0.60 5.52 -10.21
CA ILE A 2 -0.82 6.97 -10.41
C ILE A 2 0.06 7.83 -9.49
N ILE A 3 0.21 7.46 -8.21
CA ILE A 3 0.99 8.26 -7.24
C ILE A 3 2.49 8.30 -7.61
N ILE A 4 3.08 7.15 -7.94
CA ILE A 4 4.47 7.06 -8.40
C ILE A 4 4.65 7.87 -9.68
N LEU A 5 3.70 7.76 -10.62
CA LEU A 5 3.72 8.52 -11.87
C LEU A 5 3.66 10.04 -11.60
N THR A 6 2.80 10.50 -10.69
CA THR A 6 2.74 11.92 -10.31
C THR A 6 4.03 12.41 -9.65
N CYS A 7 4.67 11.61 -8.80
CA CYS A 7 5.97 11.98 -8.22
C CYS A 7 7.06 12.10 -9.30
N ILE A 8 7.07 11.18 -10.27
CA ILE A 8 8.01 11.22 -11.40
C ILE A 8 7.74 12.45 -12.29
N ILE A 9 6.47 12.77 -12.58
CA ILE A 9 6.10 13.96 -13.34
C ILE A 9 6.55 15.22 -12.61
N MET A 10 6.31 15.33 -11.29
CA MET A 10 6.76 16.46 -10.48
C MET A 10 8.28 16.65 -10.55
N LEU A 11 9.05 15.57 -10.43
CA LEU A 11 10.51 15.59 -10.59
C LEU A 11 10.93 16.06 -11.99
N ALA A 12 10.32 15.50 -13.03
CA ALA A 12 10.62 15.88 -14.41
C ALA A 12 10.30 17.37 -14.66
N THR A 13 9.14 17.85 -14.20
CA THR A 13 8.75 19.26 -14.31
C THR A 13 9.69 20.18 -13.54
N GLY A 14 10.11 19.79 -12.33
CA GLY A 14 11.05 20.58 -11.53
C GLY A 14 12.43 20.69 -12.17
N ILE A 15 12.93 19.58 -12.75
CA ILE A 15 14.21 19.57 -13.48
C ILE A 15 14.13 20.45 -14.74
N VAL A 16 13.03 20.38 -15.49
CA VAL A 16 12.83 21.20 -16.68
C VAL A 16 12.75 22.68 -16.33
N MET A 17 11.98 23.06 -15.31
CA MET A 17 11.87 24.45 -14.86
C MET A 17 13.22 25.01 -14.41
N ARG A 18 14.01 24.23 -13.66
CA ARG A 18 15.37 24.63 -13.25
C ARG A 18 16.30 24.85 -14.44
N LYS A 19 16.25 23.96 -15.45
CA LYS A 19 17.04 24.12 -16.68
C LYS A 19 16.61 25.32 -17.52
N LEU A 20 15.31 25.66 -17.51
CA LEU A 20 14.77 26.79 -18.25
C LEU A 20 15.14 28.13 -17.59
N GLY A 21 15.09 28.20 -16.25
CA GLY A 21 15.53 29.36 -15.47
C GLY A 21 16.97 29.74 -15.79
N ASN A 22 17.89 28.77 -15.73
CA ASN A 22 19.31 28.97 -16.07
C ASN A 22 19.57 29.49 -17.50
N LYS A 23 18.62 29.35 -18.43
CA LYS A 23 18.78 29.81 -19.83
C LYS A 23 18.25 31.23 -20.06
N ILE A 24 17.44 31.78 -19.17
CA ILE A 24 16.73 33.04 -19.37
C ILE A 24 17.46 34.17 -18.64
N ALA A 25 17.80 35.24 -19.36
CA ALA A 25 18.67 36.31 -18.85
C ALA A 25 17.99 37.30 -17.88
N SER A 26 16.66 37.25 -17.73
CA SER A 26 15.95 38.10 -16.77
C SER A 26 16.09 37.52 -15.36
N VAL A 27 16.81 38.26 -14.50
CA VAL A 27 17.17 37.87 -13.12
C VAL A 27 15.95 37.46 -12.29
N ASP A 28 14.84 38.18 -12.38
CA ASP A 28 13.62 37.91 -11.60
C ASP A 28 12.93 36.59 -11.98
N PHE A 29 12.92 36.26 -13.28
CA PHE A 29 12.34 35.00 -13.77
C PHE A 29 13.24 33.79 -13.47
N SER A 30 14.56 33.97 -13.52
CA SER A 30 15.53 32.91 -13.17
C SER A 30 15.36 32.48 -11.71
N LEU A 31 15.32 33.45 -10.78
CA LEU A 31 15.15 33.18 -9.35
C LEU A 31 13.82 32.50 -9.01
N ALA A 32 12.71 32.97 -9.60
CA ALA A 32 11.39 32.40 -9.34
C ALA A 32 11.27 30.95 -9.87
N SER A 33 11.75 30.70 -11.09
CA SER A 33 11.67 29.37 -11.73
C SER A 33 12.60 28.34 -11.09
N GLU A 34 13.78 28.76 -10.63
CA GLU A 34 14.69 27.91 -9.86
C GLU A 34 14.11 27.52 -8.51
N GLY A 35 13.52 28.47 -7.78
CA GLY A 35 12.89 28.21 -6.47
C GLY A 35 11.73 27.21 -6.55
N VAL A 36 10.82 27.41 -7.51
CA VAL A 36 9.70 26.47 -7.75
C VAL A 36 10.21 25.09 -8.16
N GLY A 37 11.24 25.04 -9.02
CA GLY A 37 11.85 23.79 -9.45
C GLY A 37 12.45 22.98 -8.30
N VAL A 38 13.17 23.64 -7.39
CA VAL A 38 13.75 22.99 -6.20
C VAL A 38 12.66 22.45 -5.26
N ILE A 39 11.61 23.23 -5.02
CA ILE A 39 10.48 22.81 -4.18
C ILE A 39 9.79 21.56 -4.77
N LEU A 40 9.50 21.57 -6.08
CA LEU A 40 8.89 20.42 -6.76
C LEU A 40 9.77 19.17 -6.69
N ILE A 41 11.09 19.34 -6.83
CA ILE A 41 12.03 18.23 -6.69
C ILE A 41 12.02 17.66 -5.26
N LEU A 42 12.02 18.53 -4.24
CA LEU A 42 11.98 18.10 -2.84
C LEU A 42 10.71 17.31 -2.53
N PHE A 43 9.53 17.81 -2.94
CA PHE A 43 8.27 17.08 -2.77
C PHE A 43 8.27 15.74 -3.51
N GLY A 44 8.82 15.69 -4.73
CA GLY A 44 8.97 14.46 -5.49
C GLY A 44 9.85 13.42 -4.78
N ILE A 45 11.00 13.84 -4.24
CA ILE A 45 11.90 12.96 -3.50
C ILE A 45 11.23 12.43 -2.23
N VAL A 46 10.62 13.32 -1.43
CA VAL A 46 9.92 12.93 -0.20
C VAL A 46 8.81 11.93 -0.48
N GLY A 47 8.03 12.16 -1.55
CA GLY A 47 6.99 11.23 -1.98
C GLY A 47 7.53 9.85 -2.34
N ILE A 48 8.62 9.79 -3.11
CA ILE A 48 9.26 8.51 -3.47
C ILE A 48 9.79 7.79 -2.24
N VAL A 49 10.46 8.49 -1.33
CA VAL A 49 10.98 7.92 -0.07
C VAL A 49 9.84 7.35 0.78
N ALA A 50 8.73 8.08 0.91
CA ALA A 50 7.56 7.62 1.64
C ALA A 50 6.96 6.33 1.03
N ILE A 51 6.87 6.25 -0.30
CA ILE A 51 6.42 5.05 -1.01
C ILE A 51 7.39 3.88 -0.81
N ALA A 52 8.70 4.15 -0.91
CA ALA A 52 9.74 3.13 -0.74
C ALA A 52 9.75 2.53 0.67
N ILE A 53 9.40 3.30 1.70
CA ILE A 53 9.31 2.83 3.08
C ILE A 53 7.96 2.16 3.36
N SER A 54 6.85 2.74 2.89
CA SER A 54 5.50 2.19 3.15
C SER A 54 5.30 0.82 2.49
N LEU A 55 5.92 0.57 1.33
CA LEU A 55 5.78 -0.70 0.61
C LEU A 55 6.21 -1.92 1.42
N PRO A 56 7.46 -2.02 1.93
CA PRO A 56 7.87 -3.15 2.75
C PRO A 56 7.09 -3.25 4.07
N LEU A 57 6.70 -2.11 4.67
CA LEU A 57 5.92 -2.11 5.91
C LEU A 57 4.53 -2.71 5.72
N ILE A 58 3.78 -2.25 4.70
CA ILE A 58 2.45 -2.78 4.38
C ILE A 58 2.55 -4.25 4.00
N HIS A 59 3.54 -4.61 3.19
CA HIS A 59 3.73 -6.00 2.78
C HIS A 59 4.02 -6.94 3.96
N SER A 60 4.83 -6.49 4.91
CA SER A 60 5.11 -7.23 6.15
C SER A 60 3.88 -7.36 7.03
N SER A 61 3.10 -6.29 7.18
CA SER A 61 1.84 -6.28 7.94
C SER A 61 0.85 -7.30 7.38
N ILE A 62 0.62 -7.28 6.07
CA ILE A 62 -0.33 -8.20 5.43
C ILE A 62 0.18 -9.64 5.54
N LYS A 63 1.50 -9.87 5.46
CA LYS A 63 2.06 -11.21 5.67
C LYS A 63 1.78 -11.74 7.09
N SER A 64 1.87 -10.89 8.10
CA SER A 64 1.49 -11.24 9.47
C SER A 64 0.00 -11.58 9.58
N GLU A 65 -0.87 -10.78 8.95
CA GLU A 65 -2.32 -11.01 8.94
C GLU A 65 -2.70 -12.31 8.21
N ILE A 66 -1.99 -12.65 7.11
CA ILE A 66 -2.14 -13.95 6.44
C ILE A 66 -1.83 -15.11 7.39
N LEU A 67 -0.75 -15.00 8.17
CA LEU A 67 -0.39 -16.03 9.13
C LEU A 67 -1.48 -16.20 10.20
N GLN A 68 -1.97 -15.08 10.76
CA GLN A 68 -3.06 -15.09 11.74
C GLN A 68 -4.34 -15.72 11.16
N PHE A 69 -4.66 -15.42 9.91
CA PHE A 69 -5.79 -16.04 9.21
C PHE A 69 -5.63 -17.56 9.08
N GLU A 70 -4.44 -18.03 8.69
CA GLU A 70 -4.12 -19.46 8.56
C GLU A 70 -4.19 -20.19 9.92
N GLU A 71 -3.66 -19.57 10.98
CA GLU A 71 -3.70 -20.09 12.35
C GLU A 71 -5.13 -20.16 12.90
N ALA A 72 -5.92 -19.11 12.70
CA ALA A 72 -7.33 -19.08 13.09
C ALA A 72 -8.09 -20.19 12.36
N ARG A 73 -7.90 -20.32 11.04
CA ARG A 73 -8.51 -21.38 10.25
C ARG A 73 -8.14 -22.77 10.77
N ALA A 74 -6.87 -23.04 11.03
CA ALA A 74 -6.41 -24.32 11.56
C ALA A 74 -7.03 -24.63 12.93
N THR A 75 -7.15 -23.62 13.78
CA THR A 75 -7.78 -23.74 15.11
C THR A 75 -9.26 -24.10 14.98
N TYR A 76 -9.99 -23.47 14.04
CA TYR A 76 -11.40 -23.78 13.78
C TYR A 76 -11.60 -25.18 13.22
N GLU A 77 -10.77 -25.59 12.27
CA GLU A 77 -10.81 -26.95 11.70
C GLU A 77 -10.51 -28.01 12.77
N TRP A 78 -9.53 -27.77 13.64
CA TRP A 78 -9.20 -28.66 14.75
C TRP A 78 -10.34 -28.79 15.76
N ALA A 79 -10.93 -27.67 16.17
CA ALA A 79 -11.95 -27.69 17.21
C ALA A 79 -13.25 -28.32 16.73
N ARG A 80 -13.60 -28.18 15.44
CA ARG A 80 -14.69 -28.95 14.80
C ARG A 80 -14.41 -30.44 14.77
N ALA A 81 -13.18 -30.85 14.48
CA ALA A 81 -12.80 -32.26 14.45
C ALA A 81 -12.82 -32.90 15.85
N LYS A 82 -12.76 -32.10 16.91
CA LYS A 82 -12.75 -32.54 18.31
C LYS A 82 -14.08 -32.37 19.04
N ASP A 83 -15.12 -31.90 18.35
CA ASP A 83 -16.45 -31.62 18.92
C ASP A 83 -16.37 -30.81 20.22
N VAL A 84 -15.45 -29.84 20.26
CA VAL A 84 -15.28 -28.98 21.42
C VAL A 84 -16.45 -28.00 21.43
N ASP A 85 -17.19 -27.98 22.53
CA ASP A 85 -18.27 -27.02 22.74
C ASP A 85 -17.66 -25.63 22.89
N MET A 86 -17.76 -24.84 21.82
CA MET A 86 -17.23 -23.50 21.72
C MET A 86 -18.38 -22.51 21.69
N GLU A 87 -18.18 -21.30 22.22
CA GLU A 87 -19.16 -20.23 22.10
C GLU A 87 -19.42 -19.89 20.62
N ILE A 88 -20.50 -20.46 20.06
CA ILE A 88 -20.82 -20.44 18.63
C ILE A 88 -20.88 -18.99 18.12
N ALA A 89 -21.45 -18.07 18.90
CA ALA A 89 -21.61 -16.68 18.52
C ALA A 89 -20.25 -15.94 18.39
N ALA A 90 -19.34 -16.13 19.35
CA ALA A 90 -18.03 -15.50 19.33
C ALA A 90 -17.15 -16.05 18.18
N PHE A 91 -17.28 -17.33 17.87
CA PHE A 91 -16.59 -17.97 16.75
C PHE A 91 -17.11 -17.47 15.40
N GLN A 92 -18.43 -17.42 15.23
CA GLN A 92 -19.04 -16.92 13.99
C GLN A 92 -18.67 -15.47 13.72
N LEU A 93 -18.60 -14.63 14.76
CA LEU A 93 -18.17 -13.24 14.63
C LEU A 93 -16.71 -13.15 14.16
N ASN A 94 -15.79 -13.87 14.80
CA ASN A 94 -14.38 -13.89 14.38
C ASN A 94 -14.21 -14.40 12.95
N ILE A 95 -14.92 -15.48 12.56
CA ILE A 95 -14.92 -16.00 11.19
C ILE A 95 -15.39 -14.94 10.19
N ALA A 96 -16.46 -14.21 10.52
CA ALA A 96 -16.96 -13.13 9.69
C ALA A 96 -15.94 -11.99 9.54
N GLU A 97 -15.22 -11.63 10.62
CA GLU A 97 -14.17 -10.61 10.58
C GLU A 97 -12.99 -11.01 9.68
N TYR A 98 -12.47 -12.23 9.84
CA TYR A 98 -11.40 -12.76 9.00
C TYR A 98 -11.81 -12.86 7.53
N ASN A 99 -13.03 -13.32 7.25
CA ASN A 99 -13.55 -13.40 5.88
C ASN A 99 -13.77 -12.02 5.25
N ARG A 100 -14.24 -11.04 6.04
CA ARG A 100 -14.35 -9.64 5.60
C ARG A 100 -12.98 -9.06 5.28
N TRP A 101 -12.00 -9.30 6.14
CA TRP A 101 -10.61 -8.89 5.89
C TRP A 101 -10.08 -9.51 4.60
N LEU A 102 -10.22 -10.83 4.42
CA LEU A 102 -9.77 -11.53 3.22
C LEU A 102 -10.39 -10.94 1.96
N THR A 103 -11.71 -10.73 1.96
CA THR A 103 -12.44 -10.15 0.83
C THR A 103 -11.94 -8.74 0.49
N ASN A 104 -11.70 -7.91 1.52
CA ASN A 104 -11.15 -6.57 1.32
C ASN A 104 -9.76 -6.62 0.68
N GLN A 105 -8.88 -7.48 1.17
CA GLN A 105 -7.53 -7.61 0.61
C GLN A 105 -7.55 -8.13 -0.84
N GLN A 106 -8.41 -9.12 -1.14
CA GLN A 106 -8.59 -9.62 -2.50
C GLN A 106 -9.18 -8.56 -3.44
N TYR A 107 -10.11 -7.73 -2.97
CA TYR A 107 -10.62 -6.60 -3.73
C TYR A 107 -9.51 -5.60 -4.05
N TRP A 108 -8.79 -5.12 -3.03
CA TRP A 108 -7.73 -4.12 -3.21
C TRP A 108 -6.56 -4.65 -4.04
N LYS A 109 -6.29 -5.96 -4.00
CA LYS A 109 -5.26 -6.60 -4.83
C LYS A 109 -5.50 -6.41 -6.33
N ASN A 110 -6.76 -6.34 -6.75
CA ASN A 110 -7.14 -6.13 -8.14
C ASN A 110 -7.18 -4.64 -8.56
N THR A 111 -6.83 -3.72 -7.64
CA THR A 111 -6.84 -2.27 -7.91
C THR A 111 -5.42 -1.70 -8.09
N ILE A 112 -5.33 -0.39 -8.30
CA ILE A 112 -4.06 0.34 -8.46
C ILE A 112 -3.13 0.31 -7.23
N VAL A 113 -3.66 -0.08 -6.05
CA VAL A 113 -2.89 -0.28 -4.81
C VAL A 113 -2.54 -1.75 -4.58
N GLY A 114 -2.90 -2.65 -5.50
CA GLY A 114 -2.63 -4.08 -5.38
C GLY A 114 -1.15 -4.46 -5.37
N LEU A 115 -0.25 -3.54 -5.75
CA LEU A 115 1.20 -3.71 -5.62
C LEU A 115 1.63 -3.93 -4.15
N PHE A 116 0.90 -3.34 -3.21
CA PHE A 116 1.21 -3.42 -1.78
C PHE A 116 0.74 -4.74 -1.16
N ILE A 117 -0.14 -5.48 -1.84
CA ILE A 117 -0.79 -6.68 -1.30
C ILE A 117 -0.09 -7.93 -1.85
N PRO A 118 0.37 -8.86 -1.01
CA PRO A 118 0.99 -10.11 -1.47
C PRO A 118 0.05 -10.97 -2.31
N ASP A 119 0.58 -11.66 -3.33
CA ASP A 119 -0.21 -12.57 -4.17
C ASP A 119 -0.83 -13.73 -3.38
N LYS A 120 -0.16 -14.16 -2.30
CA LYS A 120 -0.63 -15.23 -1.39
C LYS A 120 -2.06 -15.00 -0.86
N VAL A 121 -2.51 -13.74 -0.74
CA VAL A 121 -3.89 -13.40 -0.34
C VAL A 121 -4.93 -13.98 -1.30
N MET A 122 -4.62 -14.05 -2.60
CA MET A 122 -5.54 -14.58 -3.62
C MET A 122 -5.70 -16.10 -3.55
N GLU A 123 -4.74 -16.80 -2.92
CA GLU A 123 -4.77 -18.25 -2.74
C GLU A 123 -5.60 -18.67 -1.51
N LEU A 124 -5.80 -17.75 -0.57
CA LEU A 124 -6.59 -17.99 0.64
C LEU A 124 -8.07 -18.14 0.30
N LYS A 125 -8.70 -19.10 1.00
CA LYS A 125 -10.14 -19.37 0.90
C LYS A 125 -10.85 -18.92 2.18
N PRO A 126 -12.10 -18.44 2.08
CA PRO A 126 -12.90 -18.12 3.25
C PRO A 126 -12.99 -19.29 4.22
N ILE A 127 -12.95 -18.97 5.51
CA ILE A 127 -13.21 -19.91 6.60
C ILE A 127 -14.71 -20.21 6.58
N LYS A 128 -15.04 -21.49 6.36
CA LYS A 128 -16.41 -22.00 6.48
C LYS A 128 -16.71 -22.31 7.92
#